data_AF-A0A7V0WE59-F1
#
_entry.id   AF-A0A7V0WE59-F1
#
_cell.length_a   1.000
_cell.length_b   1.000
_cell.length_c   1.000
_cell.angle_alpha   90.00
_cell.angle_beta   90.00
_cell.angle_gamma   90.00
#
_symmetry.space_group_name_H-M   'P 1'
#
loop_
_entity.id
_entity.type
_entity.pdbx_description
1 polymer ?
#
loop_
_entity_poly.entity_id
_entity_poly.type
_entity_poly.pdbx_seq_one_letter_code
_entity_poly.pdbx_strand_id
1 'polypeptide(L)'
;DKHSKENITCVDCHYAPGTKMSPKAKFKGLGQLFTYLGAGGNTVEKVAKVPDLSCTASNCHPQNEEFLNKKIKFTEKISYVHKTHFDKKIEGQSLHCDTCHQHISPNKHFEVPKVMCNLCHFKNTEFNKGRSKCVLCHQIPTAPLQKQKKEGAGEEEKPITHESLEQAKVPCQSCHYELIMGQGLIKKEGCFECHEYSSEMLKKAEDKKLMHTEHVASQSAHCLECHEPIRHREGDFLDAARMSCGGCHPDHHSYQRDLLVGAERDGVPETPSLMYSVKTTCVGCHQEEKVIKGEKVAQGTGKACAACHTPKHEGMAKEWKDKTKEGVEGSQRSGAGGP
;
A
#
# COMPACT_ATOMS: atom_id res chain seq x y z
N ASP A 1 18.72 0.73 18.91
CA ASP A 1 18.86 1.88 17.99
C ASP A 1 20.35 2.18 17.75
N LYS A 2 20.76 2.64 16.56
CA LYS A 2 22.13 3.08 16.26
C LYS A 2 22.52 4.31 17.09
N HIS A 3 21.59 5.24 17.29
CA HIS A 3 21.84 6.43 18.11
C HIS A 3 22.17 6.09 19.56
N SER A 4 21.51 5.08 20.14
CA SER A 4 21.83 4.59 21.48
C SER A 4 23.22 3.94 21.57
N LYS A 5 23.72 3.31 20.49
CA LYS A 5 25.07 2.72 20.47
C LYS A 5 26.17 3.79 20.38
N GLU A 6 25.88 4.89 19.72
CA GLU A 6 26.78 6.05 19.57
C GLU A 6 26.64 7.06 20.73
N ASN A 7 25.95 6.69 21.82
CA ASN A 7 25.72 7.55 23.00
C ASN A 7 25.06 8.91 22.69
N ILE A 8 24.20 8.97 21.66
CA ILE A 8 23.42 10.16 21.36
C ILE A 8 22.31 10.32 22.40
N THR A 9 22.25 11.48 23.04
CA THR A 9 21.28 11.81 24.10
C THR A 9 20.10 12.60 23.56
N CYS A 10 19.00 12.66 24.33
CA CYS A 10 17.78 13.39 23.94
C CYS A 10 18.06 14.85 23.57
N VAL A 11 18.99 15.50 24.29
CA VAL A 11 19.30 16.92 24.08
C VAL A 11 20.12 17.16 22.81
N ASP A 12 20.76 16.13 22.26
CA ASP A 12 21.50 16.23 21.00
C ASP A 12 20.56 16.38 19.79
N CYS A 13 19.35 15.82 19.88
CA CYS A 13 18.35 15.91 18.81
C CYS A 13 17.32 17.02 19.05
N HIS A 14 16.81 17.18 20.28
CA HIS A 14 15.69 18.10 20.56
C HIS A 14 16.10 19.57 20.75
N TYR A 15 17.40 19.88 20.79
CA TYR A 15 17.91 21.25 20.81
C TYR A 15 18.85 21.48 19.63
N ALA A 16 18.56 22.52 18.83
CA ALA A 16 19.41 22.90 17.72
C ALA A 16 20.86 23.18 18.20
N PRO A 17 21.88 22.88 17.39
CA PRO A 17 23.27 23.14 17.75
C PRO A 17 23.50 24.59 18.19
N GLY A 18 24.27 24.78 19.27
CA GLY A 18 24.52 26.09 19.88
C GLY A 18 23.39 26.65 20.77
N THR A 19 22.20 26.03 20.80
CA THR A 19 21.05 26.55 21.55
C THR A 19 20.86 25.92 22.94
N LYS A 20 21.55 24.81 23.24
CA LYS A 20 21.40 24.00 24.47
C LYS A 20 21.50 24.80 25.78
N MET A 21 22.40 25.79 25.83
CA MET A 21 22.64 26.62 27.01
C MET A 21 21.88 27.96 27.01
N SER A 22 21.03 28.19 26.01
CA SER A 22 20.28 29.45 25.90
C SER A 22 19.25 29.58 27.04
N PRO A 23 18.92 30.81 27.47
CA PRO A 23 17.84 31.04 28.43
C PRO A 23 16.53 30.38 27.99
N LYS A 24 16.18 30.49 26.70
CA LYS A 24 14.99 29.86 26.09
C LYS A 24 14.98 28.34 26.25
N ALA A 25 16.13 27.68 26.06
CA ALA A 25 16.24 26.23 26.25
C ALA A 25 16.01 25.81 27.71
N LYS A 26 16.54 26.59 28.66
CA LYS A 26 16.33 26.37 30.11
C LYS A 26 14.86 26.57 30.52
N PHE A 27 14.21 27.62 30.03
CA PHE A 27 12.78 27.84 30.27
C PHE A 27 11.91 26.73 29.66
N LYS A 28 12.24 26.24 28.46
CA LYS A 28 11.53 25.11 27.84
C LYS A 28 11.68 23.83 28.66
N GLY A 29 12.90 23.50 29.10
CA GLY A 29 13.15 22.33 29.95
C GLY A 29 12.45 22.42 31.32
N LEU A 30 12.43 23.61 31.92
CA LEU A 30 11.70 23.86 33.16
C LEU A 30 10.17 23.72 32.96
N GLY A 31 9.64 24.23 31.85
CA GLY A 31 8.24 24.05 31.48
C GLY A 31 7.86 22.58 31.29
N GLN A 32 8.70 21.79 30.64
CA GLN A 32 8.50 20.34 30.50
C GLN A 32 8.48 19.62 31.85
N LEU A 33 9.35 20.02 32.79
CA LEU A 33 9.34 19.49 34.16
C LEU A 33 8.04 19.84 34.89
N PHE A 34 7.57 21.08 34.80
CA PHE A 34 6.30 21.49 35.39
C PHE A 34 5.10 20.80 34.74
N THR A 35 5.12 20.54 33.43
CA THR A 35 4.11 19.71 32.77
C THR A 35 4.16 18.28 33.30
N TYR A 36 5.34 17.67 33.42
CA TYR A 36 5.48 16.33 33.97
C TYR A 36 4.99 16.22 35.43
N LEU A 37 5.26 17.22 36.25
CA LEU A 37 4.88 17.25 37.67
C LEU A 37 3.45 17.77 37.92
N GLY A 38 2.91 18.58 37.01
CA GLY A 38 1.66 19.33 37.19
C GLY A 38 0.52 18.94 36.24
N ALA A 39 0.76 18.11 35.22
CA ALA A 39 -0.29 17.67 34.30
C ALA A 39 -1.23 16.68 34.96
N GLY A 40 -2.24 17.21 35.64
CA GLY A 40 -3.58 16.61 35.68
C GLY A 40 -4.26 16.66 34.30
N GLY A 41 -3.65 16.03 33.29
CA GLY A 41 -4.29 15.70 32.00
C GLY A 41 -4.40 16.77 30.90
N ASN A 42 -4.22 18.07 31.16
CA ASN A 42 -4.75 19.10 30.24
C ASN A 42 -3.75 20.10 29.59
N THR A 43 -2.43 19.94 29.67
CA THR A 43 -1.49 20.84 28.96
C THR A 43 -0.84 20.16 27.75
N VAL A 44 -1.26 20.57 26.56
CA VAL A 44 -0.89 20.00 25.25
C VAL A 44 0.28 20.77 24.64
N GLU A 45 1.51 20.44 25.03
CA GLU A 45 2.62 20.40 24.05
C GLU A 45 3.05 18.95 23.94
N LYS A 46 2.32 18.18 23.11
CA LYS A 46 2.50 16.72 23.01
C LYS A 46 3.72 16.31 22.16
N VAL A 47 4.17 17.17 21.24
CA VAL A 47 5.23 16.81 20.29
C VAL A 47 6.50 17.63 20.56
N ALA A 48 7.55 16.96 21.00
CA ALA A 48 8.86 17.55 21.13
C ALA A 48 9.49 17.72 19.74
N LYS A 49 9.44 18.95 19.20
CA LYS A 49 10.04 19.30 17.91
C LYS A 49 11.52 18.90 17.82
N VAL A 50 11.92 18.26 16.72
CA VAL A 50 13.32 17.95 16.37
C VAL A 50 13.72 18.83 15.18
N PRO A 51 14.52 19.89 15.38
CA PRO A 51 14.98 20.72 14.27
C PRO A 51 15.84 19.91 13.30
N ASP A 52 15.64 20.06 11.98
CA ASP A 52 16.47 19.37 10.97
C ASP A 52 17.96 19.65 11.17
N LEU A 53 18.31 20.87 11.61
CA LEU A 53 19.69 21.25 11.89
C LEU A 53 20.34 20.36 12.97
N SER A 54 19.57 19.83 13.92
CA SER A 54 20.09 18.88 14.92
C SER A 54 20.55 17.56 14.29
N CYS A 55 19.94 17.15 13.17
CA CYS A 55 20.35 15.97 12.44
C CYS A 55 21.58 16.26 11.55
N THR A 56 21.64 17.45 10.97
CA THR A 56 22.51 17.76 9.84
C THR A 56 23.77 18.54 10.21
N ALA A 57 23.73 19.35 11.25
CA ALA A 57 24.91 19.98 11.79
C ALA A 57 25.63 18.99 12.72
N SER A 58 26.96 18.98 12.68
CA SER A 58 27.84 18.20 13.58
C SER A 58 28.05 16.73 13.16
N ASN A 59 28.48 16.47 11.93
CA ASN A 59 29.03 15.17 11.48
C ASN A 59 28.12 13.92 11.62
N CYS A 60 26.86 14.06 12.06
CA CYS A 60 25.93 12.93 12.22
C CYS A 60 25.33 12.52 10.86
N HIS A 61 24.48 13.37 10.28
CA HIS A 61 23.90 13.16 8.95
C HIS A 61 24.28 14.30 8.00
N PRO A 62 25.48 14.27 7.38
CA PRO A 62 25.89 15.31 6.45
C PRO A 62 24.96 15.30 5.23
N GLN A 63 24.18 16.37 5.01
CA GLN A 63 23.33 16.54 3.82
C GLN A 63 24.15 16.92 2.57
N ASN A 64 25.25 16.21 2.33
CA ASN A 64 26.05 16.35 1.13
C ASN A 64 25.44 15.54 -0.03
N GLU A 65 25.96 15.75 -1.24
CA GLU A 65 25.47 15.04 -2.43
C GLU A 65 25.59 13.51 -2.29
N GLU A 66 26.62 13.00 -1.63
CA GLU A 66 26.80 11.57 -1.41
C GLU A 66 25.65 11.00 -0.58
N PHE A 67 25.33 11.60 0.57
CA PHE A 67 24.25 11.16 1.44
C PHE A 67 22.88 11.25 0.75
N LEU A 68 22.62 12.36 0.07
CA LEU A 68 21.32 12.62 -0.56
C LEU A 68 21.06 11.66 -1.73
N ASN A 69 22.09 11.33 -2.52
CA ASN A 69 21.97 10.42 -3.67
C ASN A 69 22.17 8.95 -3.30
N LYS A 70 22.61 8.63 -2.07
CA LYS A 70 22.85 7.26 -1.65
C LYS A 70 21.57 6.42 -1.76
N LYS A 71 21.66 5.34 -2.53
CA LYS A 71 20.62 4.31 -2.61
C LYS A 71 20.72 3.41 -1.39
N ILE A 72 19.76 3.53 -0.47
CA ILE A 72 19.67 2.78 0.77
C ILE A 72 18.75 1.59 0.56
N LYS A 73 19.13 0.42 1.04
CA LYS A 73 18.26 -0.75 1.12
C LYS A 73 17.34 -0.60 2.34
N PHE A 74 16.13 -0.09 2.13
CA PHE A 74 15.15 0.11 3.20
C PHE A 74 14.54 -1.21 3.68
N THR A 75 14.30 -2.13 2.73
CA THR A 75 13.98 -3.54 3.02
C THR A 75 14.65 -4.43 1.98
N GLU A 76 14.53 -5.75 2.13
CA GLU A 76 14.98 -6.73 1.12
C GLU A 76 14.48 -6.42 -0.30
N LYS A 77 13.28 -5.85 -0.44
CA LYS A 77 12.63 -5.59 -1.73
C LYS A 77 12.48 -4.10 -2.07
N ILE A 78 12.89 -3.19 -1.18
CA ILE A 78 12.65 -1.75 -1.33
C ILE A 78 13.94 -0.98 -1.16
N SER A 79 14.24 -0.14 -2.15
CA SER A 79 15.32 0.84 -2.09
C SER A 79 14.79 2.26 -1.93
N TYR A 80 15.55 3.11 -1.24
CA TYR A 80 15.19 4.50 -0.95
C TYR A 80 16.35 5.45 -1.26
N VAL A 81 16.03 6.66 -1.71
CA VAL A 81 16.98 7.76 -1.96
C VAL A 81 16.39 9.04 -1.38
N HIS A 82 17.15 9.76 -0.58
CA HIS A 82 16.70 10.97 0.11
C HIS A 82 16.39 12.12 -0.85
N LYS A 83 17.28 12.38 -1.83
CA LYS A 83 17.18 13.51 -2.78
C LYS A 83 15.84 13.56 -3.50
N THR A 84 15.25 12.41 -3.80
CA THR A 84 13.99 12.33 -4.55
C THR A 84 12.75 12.79 -3.76
N HIS A 85 12.87 12.92 -2.43
CA HIS A 85 11.78 13.27 -1.53
C HIS A 85 11.83 14.73 -1.03
N PHE A 86 13.03 15.29 -0.82
CA PHE A 86 13.19 16.64 -0.25
C PHE A 86 12.62 17.76 -1.14
N ASP A 87 12.71 17.64 -2.47
CA ASP A 87 12.28 18.71 -3.39
C ASP A 87 10.79 18.63 -3.79
N LYS A 88 10.02 17.73 -3.18
CA LYS A 88 8.62 17.48 -3.56
C LYS A 88 7.66 18.28 -2.69
N LYS A 89 7.00 19.26 -3.31
CA LYS A 89 5.93 20.03 -2.65
C LYS A 89 4.59 19.33 -2.82
N ILE A 90 4.06 18.80 -1.73
CA ILE A 90 2.61 18.60 -1.57
C ILE A 90 2.07 19.92 -1.02
N GLU A 91 0.88 20.34 -1.46
CA GLU A 91 0.30 21.63 -1.07
C GLU A 91 0.31 21.84 0.46
N GLY A 92 0.94 22.94 0.90
CA GLY A 92 1.12 23.29 2.31
C GLY A 92 2.14 22.44 3.07
N GLN A 93 2.67 21.37 2.48
CA GLN A 93 3.54 20.41 3.15
C GLN A 93 5.02 20.77 2.90
N SER A 94 5.76 20.97 3.99
CA SER A 94 7.23 20.96 4.00
C SER A 94 7.66 19.71 4.75
N LEU A 95 8.53 18.90 4.14
CA LEU A 95 9.04 17.69 4.79
C LEU A 95 10.26 18.02 5.64
N HIS A 96 10.27 17.46 6.82
CA HIS A 96 11.37 17.50 7.79
C HIS A 96 11.90 16.08 8.02
N CYS A 97 13.08 15.95 8.63
CA CYS A 97 13.64 14.64 8.99
C CYS A 97 12.66 13.84 9.86
N ASP A 98 12.00 14.50 10.82
CA ASP A 98 11.01 13.90 11.72
C ASP A 98 9.64 13.63 11.07
N THR A 99 9.42 14.09 9.83
CA THR A 99 8.23 13.70 9.07
C THR A 99 8.27 12.22 8.72
N CYS A 100 9.47 11.68 8.44
CA CYS A 100 9.66 10.25 8.16
C CYS A 100 10.21 9.50 9.37
N HIS A 101 11.18 10.09 10.07
CA HIS A 101 11.83 9.46 11.22
C HIS A 101 11.10 9.80 12.52
N GLN A 102 10.22 8.90 12.93
CA GLN A 102 9.28 9.13 14.01
C GLN A 102 9.55 8.22 15.21
N HIS A 103 9.06 8.66 16.37
CA HIS A 103 8.92 7.82 17.55
C HIS A 103 7.71 6.90 17.39
N ILE A 104 7.98 5.60 17.26
CA ILE A 104 6.93 4.58 17.03
C ILE A 104 6.55 3.86 18.32
N SER A 105 7.50 3.63 19.21
CA SER A 105 7.29 3.03 20.53
C SER A 105 8.48 3.31 21.44
N PRO A 106 8.40 3.05 22.76
CA PRO A 106 9.51 3.32 23.69
C PRO A 106 10.85 2.69 23.28
N ASN A 107 10.82 1.53 22.61
CA ASN A 107 12.02 0.84 22.12
C ASN A 107 12.37 1.18 20.66
N LYS A 108 11.52 1.95 19.98
CA LYS A 108 11.62 2.40 18.58
C LYS A 108 11.46 3.92 18.51
N HIS A 109 12.38 4.61 19.17
CA HIS A 109 12.32 6.06 19.34
C HIS A 109 12.57 6.83 18.03
N PHE A 110 13.31 6.24 17.09
CA PHE A 110 13.63 6.90 15.82
C PHE A 110 13.65 5.89 14.67
N GLU A 111 12.48 5.64 14.08
CA GLU A 111 12.29 4.69 12.99
C GLU A 111 11.45 5.29 11.87
N VAL A 112 11.60 4.75 10.65
CA VAL A 112 10.79 5.14 9.51
C VAL A 112 9.71 4.08 9.29
N PRO A 113 8.47 4.29 9.75
CA PRO A 113 7.44 3.27 9.61
C PRO A 113 6.93 3.25 8.17
N LYS A 114 6.76 2.04 7.61
CA LYS A 114 6.33 1.84 6.20
C LYS A 114 5.03 2.54 5.85
N VAL A 115 4.15 2.73 6.83
CA VAL A 115 2.86 3.40 6.64
C VAL A 115 3.01 4.86 6.20
N MET A 116 4.13 5.53 6.49
CA MET A 116 4.40 6.89 5.97
C MET A 116 4.53 6.87 4.45
N CYS A 117 5.26 5.90 3.90
CA CYS A 117 5.38 5.69 2.46
C CYS A 117 4.00 5.45 1.87
N ASN A 118 3.20 4.57 2.48
CA ASN A 118 1.87 4.20 1.98
C ASN A 118 0.93 5.41 1.93
N LEU A 119 0.89 6.24 2.97
CA LEU A 119 0.06 7.45 3.00
C LEU A 119 0.42 8.41 1.86
N CYS A 120 1.71 8.72 1.72
CA CYS A 120 2.16 9.64 0.68
C CYS A 120 1.99 9.07 -0.72
N HIS A 121 2.18 7.77 -0.94
CA HIS A 121 2.19 7.20 -2.28
C HIS A 121 0.83 6.66 -2.73
N PHE A 122 -0.08 6.30 -1.81
CA PHE A 122 -1.38 5.69 -2.16
C PHE A 122 -2.61 6.56 -1.89
N LYS A 123 -2.53 7.56 -0.99
CA LYS A 123 -3.69 8.42 -0.72
C LYS A 123 -4.07 9.23 -1.96
N ASN A 124 -5.34 9.16 -2.38
CA ASN A 124 -5.88 9.87 -3.53
C ASN A 124 -5.09 9.63 -4.83
N THR A 125 -4.59 8.41 -5.03
CA THR A 125 -3.93 8.00 -6.27
C THR A 125 -4.62 6.79 -6.86
N GLU A 126 -4.64 6.71 -8.17
CA GLU A 126 -5.02 5.48 -8.87
C GLU A 126 -3.96 4.38 -8.65
N PHE A 127 -4.34 3.12 -8.84
CA PHE A 127 -3.45 1.97 -8.68
C PHE A 127 -2.31 1.99 -9.72
N ASN A 128 -1.06 1.80 -9.27
CA ASN A 128 0.14 1.74 -10.11
C ASN A 128 0.30 2.91 -11.12
N LYS A 129 -0.06 4.13 -10.73
CA LYS A 129 0.00 5.34 -11.58
C LYS A 129 0.62 6.53 -10.86
N GLY A 130 1.31 7.39 -11.60
CA GLY A 130 1.98 8.56 -11.03
C GLY A 130 2.92 8.18 -9.88
N ARG A 131 2.65 8.72 -8.67
CA ARG A 131 3.43 8.44 -7.46
C ARG A 131 3.16 7.08 -6.82
N SER A 132 2.11 6.36 -7.19
CA SER A 132 1.78 5.03 -6.64
C SER A 132 2.38 3.87 -7.46
N LYS A 133 3.18 4.16 -8.49
CA LYS A 133 3.81 3.16 -9.34
C LYS A 133 4.64 2.17 -8.52
N CYS A 134 4.39 0.88 -8.66
CA CYS A 134 5.04 -0.19 -7.89
C CYS A 134 6.57 -0.14 -8.07
N VAL A 135 7.02 0.11 -9.30
CA VAL A 135 8.44 0.18 -9.70
C VAL A 135 9.24 1.31 -9.06
N LEU A 136 8.56 2.30 -8.44
CA LEU A 136 9.25 3.35 -7.69
C LEU A 136 9.90 2.81 -6.41
N CYS A 137 9.34 1.74 -5.85
CA CYS A 137 9.82 1.11 -4.61
C CYS A 137 10.31 -0.32 -4.83
N HIS A 138 9.66 -1.08 -5.72
CA HIS A 138 9.90 -2.50 -5.94
C HIS A 138 10.70 -2.78 -7.21
N GLN A 139 11.48 -3.86 -7.17
CA GLN A 139 12.00 -4.51 -8.36
C GLN A 139 11.00 -5.57 -8.82
N ILE A 140 10.62 -5.53 -10.09
CA ILE A 140 9.71 -6.52 -10.68
C ILE A 140 10.45 -7.85 -10.86
N PRO A 141 9.88 -8.99 -10.42
CA PRO A 141 10.49 -10.31 -10.63
C PRO A 141 10.59 -10.67 -12.12
N THR A 142 11.73 -11.18 -12.55
CA THR A 142 11.98 -11.60 -13.94
C THR A 142 11.69 -13.08 -14.18
N ALA A 143 11.55 -13.87 -13.12
CA ALA A 143 11.28 -15.30 -13.22
C ALA A 143 9.93 -15.59 -13.92
N PRO A 144 9.84 -16.68 -14.73
CA PRO A 144 8.58 -17.14 -15.31
C PRO A 144 7.49 -17.42 -14.27
N LEU A 145 6.25 -17.08 -14.60
CA LEU A 145 5.08 -17.34 -13.75
C LEU A 145 4.63 -18.80 -13.82
N GLN A 146 4.86 -19.48 -14.95
CA GLN A 146 4.47 -20.88 -15.09
C GLN A 146 5.48 -21.80 -14.40
N LYS A 147 5.11 -22.42 -13.27
CA LYS A 147 5.92 -23.45 -12.59
C LYS A 147 6.30 -24.63 -13.50
N GLN A 148 5.50 -24.89 -14.53
CA GLN A 148 5.65 -26.01 -15.46
C GLN A 148 6.72 -25.76 -16.54
N LYS A 149 7.11 -24.50 -16.78
CA LYS A 149 8.12 -24.14 -17.78
C LYS A 149 9.40 -23.70 -17.05
N LYS A 150 10.49 -24.43 -17.26
CA LYS A 150 11.84 -24.00 -16.86
C LYS A 150 12.42 -23.05 -17.92
N GLU A 151 13.38 -22.20 -17.55
CA GLU A 151 14.17 -21.44 -18.52
C GLU A 151 14.73 -22.39 -19.60
N GLY A 152 14.46 -22.09 -20.88
CA GLY A 152 14.93 -22.89 -22.02
C GLY A 152 14.04 -24.06 -22.44
N ALA A 153 12.82 -24.22 -21.92
CA ALA A 153 11.91 -25.29 -22.33
C ALA A 153 11.10 -24.92 -23.60
N GLY A 154 11.58 -25.37 -24.77
CA GLY A 154 10.82 -25.59 -26.01
C GLY A 154 10.30 -24.34 -26.77
N GLU A 155 10.55 -24.30 -28.08
CA GLU A 155 10.40 -23.13 -28.96
C GLU A 155 8.96 -22.67 -29.27
N GLU A 156 7.90 -23.40 -28.90
CA GLU A 156 6.55 -23.06 -29.40
C GLU A 156 5.82 -21.96 -28.60
N GLU A 157 6.11 -21.77 -27.32
CA GLU A 157 5.46 -20.71 -26.53
C GLU A 157 6.38 -20.14 -25.44
N LYS A 158 6.81 -18.89 -25.65
CA LYS A 158 7.61 -18.09 -24.70
C LYS A 158 6.98 -18.12 -23.29
N PRO A 159 7.79 -18.21 -22.22
CA PRO A 159 7.28 -18.13 -20.85
C PRO A 159 6.58 -16.79 -20.61
N ILE A 160 5.51 -16.81 -19.81
CA ILE A 160 4.83 -15.60 -19.34
C ILE A 160 5.63 -15.09 -18.14
N THR A 161 6.21 -13.91 -18.29
CA THR A 161 6.94 -13.19 -17.25
C THR A 161 6.22 -11.88 -16.95
N HIS A 162 6.60 -11.19 -15.87
CA HIS A 162 6.08 -9.84 -15.64
C HIS A 162 6.44 -8.88 -16.78
N GLU A 163 7.61 -9.05 -17.40
CA GLU A 163 8.03 -8.25 -18.54
C GLU A 163 7.10 -8.45 -19.75
N SER A 164 6.77 -9.71 -20.09
CA SER A 164 5.84 -9.98 -21.20
C SER A 164 4.44 -9.43 -20.92
N LEU A 165 3.99 -9.49 -19.65
CA LEU A 165 2.69 -8.94 -19.24
C LEU A 165 2.67 -7.40 -19.29
N GLU A 166 3.77 -6.74 -18.91
CA GLU A 166 3.90 -5.29 -19.02
C GLU A 166 3.89 -4.84 -20.48
N GLN A 167 4.62 -5.53 -21.36
CA GLN A 167 4.61 -5.29 -22.81
C GLN A 167 3.21 -5.47 -23.40
N ALA A 168 2.47 -6.48 -22.93
CA ALA A 168 1.08 -6.73 -23.29
C ALA A 168 0.08 -5.78 -22.60
N LYS A 169 0.55 -4.87 -21.73
CA LYS A 169 -0.26 -3.91 -20.96
C LYS A 169 -1.33 -4.56 -20.07
N VAL A 170 -1.05 -5.77 -19.58
CA VAL A 170 -1.94 -6.45 -18.63
C VAL A 170 -1.97 -5.66 -17.32
N PRO A 171 -3.15 -5.26 -16.81
CA PRO A 171 -3.24 -4.52 -15.56
C PRO A 171 -2.66 -5.31 -14.40
N CYS A 172 -1.87 -4.68 -13.55
CA CYS A 172 -1.29 -5.37 -12.38
C CYS A 172 -2.37 -5.92 -11.44
N GLN A 173 -3.54 -5.25 -11.37
CA GLN A 173 -4.71 -5.68 -10.58
C GLN A 173 -5.31 -7.00 -11.07
N SER A 174 -4.94 -7.47 -12.27
CA SER A 174 -5.28 -8.81 -12.76
C SER A 174 -4.69 -9.91 -11.87
N CYS A 175 -3.64 -9.62 -11.08
CA CYS A 175 -3.08 -10.56 -10.09
C CYS A 175 -2.86 -9.94 -8.70
N HIS A 176 -2.68 -8.62 -8.60
CA HIS A 176 -2.27 -7.91 -7.40
C HIS A 176 -3.35 -6.92 -6.92
N TYR A 177 -4.57 -7.41 -6.71
CA TYR A 177 -5.70 -6.55 -6.37
C TYR A 177 -5.71 -6.14 -4.89
N GLU A 178 -5.25 -7.03 -4.02
CA GLU A 178 -5.36 -6.98 -2.57
C GLU A 178 -4.29 -6.12 -1.87
N LEU A 179 -3.35 -5.56 -2.62
CA LEU A 179 -2.12 -5.01 -2.05
C LEU A 179 -2.30 -3.71 -1.25
N ILE A 180 -3.32 -2.92 -1.52
CA ILE A 180 -3.50 -1.58 -0.93
C ILE A 180 -4.87 -1.53 -0.23
N MET A 181 -4.85 -1.37 1.10
CA MET A 181 -6.05 -1.37 1.93
C MET A 181 -6.17 -0.07 2.73
N GLY A 182 -7.34 0.57 2.63
CA GLY A 182 -7.64 1.84 3.27
C GLY A 182 -7.39 3.05 2.37
N GLN A 183 -7.97 4.20 2.73
CA GLN A 183 -7.92 5.44 1.95
C GLN A 183 -7.18 6.58 2.69
N GLY A 184 -6.72 6.30 3.91
CA GLY A 184 -6.11 7.27 4.81
C GLY A 184 -7.01 8.44 5.13
N LEU A 185 -8.29 8.17 5.42
CA LEU A 185 -9.28 9.19 5.75
C LEU A 185 -8.87 9.92 7.03
N ILE A 186 -9.39 11.13 7.20
CA ILE A 186 -9.18 11.91 8.43
C ILE A 186 -10.33 11.62 9.38
N LYS A 187 -10.01 11.33 10.65
CA LYS A 187 -10.99 11.25 11.73
C LYS A 187 -11.12 12.62 12.38
N LYS A 188 -12.31 13.21 12.35
CA LYS A 188 -12.56 14.53 12.97
C LYS A 188 -12.39 14.47 14.48
N GLU A 189 -12.55 13.29 15.07
CA GLU A 189 -12.35 13.02 16.49
C GLU A 189 -10.89 13.26 16.91
N GLY A 190 -9.92 12.96 16.03
CA GLY A 190 -8.50 13.15 16.31
C GLY A 190 -8.12 14.62 16.49
N CYS A 191 -8.87 15.55 15.87
CA CYS A 191 -8.65 16.99 16.06
C CYS A 191 -8.83 17.40 17.54
N PHE A 192 -9.72 16.72 18.27
CA PHE A 192 -10.02 17.04 19.66
C PHE A 192 -8.99 16.54 20.67
N GLU A 193 -7.98 15.78 20.21
CA GLU A 193 -6.85 15.44 21.08
C GLU A 193 -5.99 16.66 21.44
N CYS A 194 -6.06 17.71 20.62
CA CYS A 194 -5.26 18.94 20.79
C CYS A 194 -6.10 20.21 20.73
N HIS A 195 -7.22 20.22 20.00
CA HIS A 195 -8.09 21.38 19.87
C HIS A 195 -9.36 21.25 20.68
N GLU A 196 -9.82 22.35 21.27
CA GLU A 196 -11.19 22.42 21.76
C GLU A 196 -12.19 22.42 20.59
N TYR A 197 -13.40 21.95 20.87
CA TYR A 197 -14.47 21.96 19.88
C TYR A 197 -14.81 23.40 19.48
N SER A 198 -14.72 23.69 18.18
CA SER A 198 -15.31 24.90 17.60
C SER A 198 -15.80 24.65 16.18
N SER A 199 -16.92 25.29 15.82
CA SER A 199 -17.50 25.18 14.48
C SER A 199 -16.61 25.80 13.40
N GLU A 200 -15.82 26.82 13.76
CA GLU A 200 -14.83 27.43 12.86
C GLU A 200 -13.68 26.47 12.56
N MET A 201 -13.14 25.78 13.57
CA MET A 201 -12.08 24.78 13.38
C MET A 201 -12.56 23.65 12.47
N LEU A 202 -13.76 23.11 12.70
CA LEU A 202 -14.30 22.02 11.88
C LEU A 202 -14.50 22.41 10.41
N LYS A 203 -14.84 23.66 10.12
CA LYS A 203 -14.91 24.17 8.74
C LYS A 203 -13.53 24.21 8.09
N LYS A 204 -12.49 24.55 8.86
CA LYS A 204 -11.10 24.64 8.39
C LYS A 204 -10.39 23.29 8.33
N ALA A 205 -10.87 22.26 9.05
CA ALA A 205 -10.26 20.93 9.12
C ALA A 205 -10.12 20.24 7.75
N GLU A 206 -10.95 20.61 6.77
CA GLU A 206 -10.89 20.08 5.41
C GLU A 206 -9.99 20.91 4.47
N ASP A 207 -9.49 22.07 4.91
CA ASP A 207 -8.51 22.87 4.17
C ASP A 207 -7.13 22.20 4.25
N LYS A 208 -6.85 21.36 3.27
CA LYS A 208 -5.59 20.61 3.14
C LYS A 208 -4.35 21.51 3.23
N LYS A 209 -4.37 22.68 2.59
CA LYS A 209 -3.19 23.56 2.54
C LYS A 209 -2.93 24.15 3.92
N LEU A 210 -3.97 24.65 4.57
CA LEU A 210 -3.88 25.15 5.95
C LEU A 210 -3.42 24.04 6.89
N MET A 211 -4.05 22.87 6.83
CA MET A 211 -3.72 21.75 7.72
C MET A 211 -2.25 21.35 7.58
N HIS A 212 -1.73 21.14 6.37
CA HIS A 212 -0.32 20.78 6.21
C HIS A 212 0.65 21.90 6.60
N THR A 213 0.29 23.17 6.37
CA THR A 213 1.17 24.30 6.68
C THR A 213 1.31 24.46 8.20
N GLU A 214 0.19 24.50 8.89
CA GLU A 214 0.14 24.78 10.33
C GLU A 214 0.51 23.57 11.19
N HIS A 215 0.43 22.34 10.66
CA HIS A 215 0.67 21.13 11.45
C HIS A 215 1.93 20.38 11.01
N VAL A 216 2.12 20.14 9.71
CA VAL A 216 3.23 19.33 9.21
C VAL A 216 4.48 20.18 9.00
N ALA A 217 4.36 21.29 8.25
CA ALA A 217 5.49 22.18 7.97
C ALA A 217 5.97 22.94 9.21
N SER A 218 5.10 23.18 10.19
CA SER A 218 5.48 23.76 11.49
C SER A 218 6.13 22.73 12.45
N GLN A 219 6.05 21.43 12.13
CA GLN A 219 6.41 20.29 12.99
C GLN A 219 5.60 20.23 14.29
N SER A 220 4.29 20.48 14.20
CA SER A 220 3.36 20.46 15.34
C SER A 220 2.54 19.18 15.44
N ALA A 221 2.37 18.44 14.33
CA ALA A 221 1.69 17.14 14.31
C ALA A 221 2.20 16.24 13.18
N HIS A 222 2.12 14.92 13.40
CA HIS A 222 2.52 13.89 12.45
C HIS A 222 1.34 13.37 11.63
N CYS A 223 1.63 12.72 10.49
CA CYS A 223 0.60 12.33 9.53
C CYS A 223 -0.50 11.42 10.11
N LEU A 224 -0.14 10.49 11.01
CA LEU A 224 -1.08 9.51 11.59
C LEU A 224 -1.94 10.05 12.72
N GLU A 225 -1.64 11.24 13.22
CA GLU A 225 -2.49 11.91 14.22
C GLU A 225 -3.79 12.39 13.56
N CYS A 226 -3.76 12.64 12.25
CA CYS A 226 -4.95 13.00 11.46
C CYS A 226 -5.40 11.86 10.54
N HIS A 227 -4.47 11.19 9.86
CA HIS A 227 -4.79 10.18 8.84
C HIS A 227 -4.81 8.77 9.39
N GLU A 228 -5.85 8.01 9.03
CA GLU A 228 -5.84 6.57 9.20
C GLU A 228 -4.72 5.92 8.39
N PRO A 229 -4.13 4.80 8.86
CA PRO A 229 -3.08 4.13 8.12
C PRO A 229 -3.59 3.50 6.82
N ILE A 230 -2.87 3.71 5.70
CA ILE A 230 -3.01 2.85 4.51
C ILE A 230 -2.09 1.64 4.69
N ARG A 231 -2.68 0.44 4.67
CA ARG A 231 -1.93 -0.82 4.80
C ARG A 231 -1.54 -1.32 3.42
N HIS A 232 -0.26 -1.69 3.29
CA HIS A 232 0.28 -2.30 2.08
C HIS A 232 0.90 -3.66 2.43
N ARG A 233 0.20 -4.74 2.07
CA ARG A 233 0.59 -6.13 2.38
C ARG A 233 -0.17 -7.10 1.48
N GLU A 234 0.35 -8.31 1.34
CA GLU A 234 -0.39 -9.42 0.72
C GLU A 234 -1.60 -9.80 1.57
N GLY A 235 -2.69 -10.21 0.89
CA GLY A 235 -3.93 -10.68 1.48
C GLY A 235 -4.53 -11.80 0.61
N ASP A 236 -5.82 -12.08 0.78
CA ASP A 236 -6.53 -12.98 -0.14
C ASP A 236 -6.82 -12.22 -1.45
N PHE A 237 -6.14 -12.61 -2.52
CA PHE A 237 -6.23 -11.97 -3.83
C PHE A 237 -7.59 -12.16 -4.50
N LEU A 238 -8.28 -13.28 -4.25
CA LEU A 238 -9.60 -13.54 -4.82
C LEU A 238 -10.68 -12.80 -4.06
N ASP A 239 -10.66 -12.89 -2.73
CA ASP A 239 -11.71 -12.29 -1.92
C ASP A 239 -11.65 -10.76 -1.96
N ALA A 240 -10.45 -10.17 -2.03
CA ALA A 240 -10.31 -8.72 -2.24
C ALA A 240 -10.94 -8.25 -3.56
N ALA A 241 -10.74 -8.98 -4.65
CA ALA A 241 -11.36 -8.67 -5.95
C ALA A 241 -12.88 -8.89 -5.91
N ARG A 242 -13.33 -9.95 -5.22
CA ARG A 242 -14.75 -10.29 -5.10
C ARG A 242 -15.53 -9.28 -4.26
N MET A 243 -14.95 -8.70 -3.21
CA MET A 243 -15.62 -7.70 -2.37
C MET A 243 -16.09 -6.49 -3.19
N SER A 244 -15.32 -6.10 -4.21
CA SER A 244 -15.71 -5.03 -5.14
C SER A 244 -16.94 -5.37 -5.99
N CYS A 245 -17.23 -6.67 -6.18
CA CYS A 245 -18.42 -7.16 -6.89
C CYS A 245 -19.59 -7.48 -5.95
N GLY A 246 -19.31 -7.72 -4.66
CA GLY A 246 -20.28 -8.07 -3.63
C GLY A 246 -21.31 -6.97 -3.34
N GLY A 247 -21.04 -5.72 -3.76
CA GLY A 247 -21.95 -4.59 -3.58
C GLY A 247 -23.32 -4.77 -4.26
N CYS A 248 -23.38 -5.49 -5.38
CA CYS A 248 -24.65 -5.81 -6.03
C CYS A 248 -25.19 -7.17 -5.57
N HIS A 249 -24.35 -8.20 -5.51
CA HIS A 249 -24.74 -9.54 -5.05
C HIS A 249 -23.62 -10.18 -4.21
N PRO A 250 -23.80 -10.39 -2.90
CA PRO A 250 -22.72 -10.80 -2.01
C PRO A 250 -22.15 -12.20 -2.30
N ASP A 251 -22.97 -13.13 -2.79
CA ASP A 251 -22.61 -14.54 -2.99
C ASP A 251 -22.75 -15.08 -4.43
N HIS A 252 -22.96 -14.23 -5.43
CA HIS A 252 -23.23 -14.70 -6.80
C HIS A 252 -22.12 -15.57 -7.41
N HIS A 253 -20.87 -15.40 -6.96
CA HIS A 253 -19.69 -16.07 -7.51
C HIS A 253 -19.05 -17.10 -6.54
N SER A 254 -19.79 -17.62 -5.57
CA SER A 254 -19.27 -18.58 -4.58
C SER A 254 -18.77 -19.88 -5.22
N TYR A 255 -19.57 -20.50 -6.11
CA TYR A 255 -19.18 -21.74 -6.79
C TYR A 255 -18.00 -21.55 -7.75
N GLN A 256 -17.93 -20.42 -8.46
CA GLN A 256 -16.82 -20.11 -9.36
C GLN A 256 -15.52 -19.92 -8.57
N ARG A 257 -15.59 -19.28 -7.40
CA ARG A 257 -14.46 -19.20 -6.47
C ARG A 257 -14.03 -20.60 -6.04
N ASP A 258 -14.96 -21.44 -5.61
CA ASP A 258 -14.65 -22.79 -5.14
C ASP A 258 -14.00 -23.65 -6.22
N LEU A 259 -14.47 -23.55 -7.47
CA LEU A 259 -13.88 -24.24 -8.62
C LEU A 259 -12.48 -23.71 -8.96
N LEU A 260 -12.23 -22.41 -8.81
CA LEU A 260 -10.91 -21.82 -9.05
C LEU A 260 -9.91 -22.22 -7.95
N VAL A 261 -10.32 -22.14 -6.69
CA VAL A 261 -9.51 -22.53 -5.53
C VAL A 261 -9.25 -24.02 -5.55
N GLY A 262 -10.28 -24.83 -5.87
CA GLY A 262 -10.17 -26.29 -5.94
C GLY A 262 -9.81 -26.94 -4.61
N ALA A 263 -10.29 -26.38 -3.49
CA ALA A 263 -10.00 -26.93 -2.15
C ALA A 263 -10.56 -28.36 -2.00
N GLU A 264 -9.88 -29.17 -1.18
CA GLU A 264 -10.31 -30.53 -0.84
C GLU A 264 -11.73 -30.54 -0.24
N ARG A 265 -12.52 -31.56 -0.60
CA ARG A 265 -13.86 -31.84 -0.06
C ARG A 265 -14.03 -33.34 0.13
N ASP A 266 -15.06 -33.75 0.87
CA ASP A 266 -15.35 -35.17 1.10
C ASP A 266 -15.44 -35.95 -0.22
N GLY A 267 -14.52 -36.90 -0.41
CA GLY A 267 -14.42 -37.71 -1.63
C GLY A 267 -13.88 -36.99 -2.87
N VAL A 268 -13.42 -35.74 -2.76
CA VAL A 268 -12.88 -34.94 -3.86
C VAL A 268 -11.53 -34.34 -3.46
N PRO A 269 -10.41 -34.76 -4.09
CA PRO A 269 -9.09 -34.25 -3.75
C PRO A 269 -8.91 -32.78 -4.13
N GLU A 270 -7.93 -32.13 -3.49
CA GLU A 270 -7.52 -30.77 -3.84
C GLU A 270 -7.05 -30.70 -5.31
N THR A 271 -7.65 -29.79 -6.09
CA THR A 271 -7.44 -29.64 -7.53
C THR A 271 -7.45 -28.16 -7.93
N PRO A 272 -6.48 -27.34 -7.49
CA PRO A 272 -6.48 -25.91 -7.75
C PRO A 272 -6.28 -25.61 -9.23
N SER A 273 -6.97 -24.57 -9.71
CA SER A 273 -6.80 -24.09 -11.08
C SER A 273 -5.36 -23.61 -11.34
N LEU A 274 -4.88 -23.79 -12.58
CA LEU A 274 -3.60 -23.21 -13.01
C LEU A 274 -3.59 -21.67 -12.88
N MET A 275 -4.74 -21.03 -13.12
CA MET A 275 -4.88 -19.58 -12.96
C MET A 275 -4.88 -19.17 -11.48
N TYR A 276 -5.38 -20.02 -10.59
CA TYR A 276 -5.27 -19.81 -9.15
C TYR A 276 -3.81 -19.88 -8.68
N SER A 277 -3.03 -20.81 -9.22
CA SER A 277 -1.61 -21.00 -8.90
C SER A 277 -0.72 -19.79 -9.24
N VAL A 278 -1.15 -18.94 -10.17
CA VAL A 278 -0.45 -17.70 -10.56
C VAL A 278 -1.15 -16.43 -10.04
N LYS A 279 -2.09 -16.60 -9.09
CA LYS A 279 -2.87 -15.55 -8.43
C LYS A 279 -3.72 -14.68 -9.38
N THR A 280 -4.20 -15.21 -10.50
CA THR A 280 -5.11 -14.45 -11.38
C THR A 280 -6.44 -14.17 -10.66
N THR A 281 -6.84 -12.90 -10.60
CA THR A 281 -8.06 -12.41 -9.93
C THR A 281 -9.25 -12.40 -10.89
N CYS A 282 -10.45 -12.16 -10.36
CA CYS A 282 -11.68 -12.06 -11.17
C CYS A 282 -11.56 -11.00 -12.29
N VAL A 283 -10.96 -9.85 -11.98
CA VAL A 283 -10.75 -8.74 -12.94
C VAL A 283 -9.66 -9.05 -13.97
N GLY A 284 -8.85 -10.09 -13.75
CA GLY A 284 -7.91 -10.60 -14.75
C GLY A 284 -8.63 -11.20 -15.95
N CYS A 285 -9.82 -11.80 -15.76
CA CYS A 285 -10.66 -12.30 -16.84
C CYS A 285 -11.81 -11.35 -17.19
N HIS A 286 -12.40 -10.68 -16.20
CA HIS A 286 -13.55 -9.77 -16.37
C HIS A 286 -13.10 -8.33 -16.63
N GLN A 287 -12.58 -8.08 -17.83
CA GLN A 287 -12.00 -6.79 -18.21
C GLN A 287 -12.96 -5.89 -19.00
N GLU A 288 -14.05 -6.42 -19.55
CA GLU A 288 -15.01 -5.65 -20.36
C GLU A 288 -16.23 -5.24 -19.52
N GLU A 289 -16.81 -4.07 -19.80
CA GLU A 289 -18.09 -3.66 -19.22
C GLU A 289 -19.25 -4.07 -20.13
N LYS A 290 -20.31 -4.61 -19.54
CA LYS A 290 -21.60 -4.82 -20.20
C LYS A 290 -22.70 -4.20 -19.36
N VAL A 291 -23.71 -3.63 -20.03
CA VAL A 291 -24.92 -3.16 -19.36
C VAL A 291 -25.95 -4.28 -19.33
N ILE A 292 -26.40 -4.67 -18.14
CA ILE A 292 -27.50 -5.61 -17.94
C ILE A 292 -28.56 -4.91 -17.09
N LYS A 293 -29.77 -4.75 -17.65
CA LYS A 293 -30.91 -4.11 -16.96
C LYS A 293 -30.58 -2.70 -16.39
N GLY A 294 -29.78 -1.93 -17.11
CA GLY A 294 -29.35 -0.57 -16.70
C GLY A 294 -28.11 -0.53 -15.81
N GLU A 295 -27.68 -1.67 -15.27
CA GLU A 295 -26.49 -1.76 -14.42
C GLU A 295 -25.25 -2.15 -15.22
N LYS A 296 -24.12 -1.52 -14.89
CA LYS A 296 -22.82 -1.90 -15.46
C LYS A 296 -22.26 -3.11 -14.71
N VAL A 297 -21.98 -4.18 -15.45
CA VAL A 297 -21.38 -5.40 -14.92
C VAL A 297 -20.10 -5.75 -15.68
N ALA A 298 -19.12 -6.29 -14.96
CA ALA A 298 -17.87 -6.74 -15.56
C ALA A 298 -18.07 -8.13 -16.20
N GLN A 299 -17.63 -8.28 -17.45
CA GLN A 299 -17.76 -9.49 -18.24
C GLN A 299 -16.37 -9.97 -18.71
N GLY A 300 -16.19 -11.30 -18.67
CA GLY A 300 -15.06 -11.96 -19.33
C GLY A 300 -15.36 -12.39 -20.76
N THR A 301 -14.37 -12.24 -21.63
CA THR A 301 -14.38 -12.68 -23.03
C THR A 301 -13.10 -13.45 -23.33
N GLY A 302 -13.05 -14.18 -24.46
CA GLY A 302 -11.84 -14.87 -24.90
C GLY A 302 -10.64 -13.92 -25.10
N LYS A 303 -10.90 -12.63 -25.38
CA LYS A 303 -9.87 -11.61 -25.48
C LYS A 303 -9.06 -11.46 -24.20
N ALA A 304 -9.68 -11.65 -23.03
CA ALA A 304 -8.96 -11.61 -21.76
C ALA A 304 -7.94 -12.75 -21.64
N CYS A 305 -8.21 -13.91 -22.24
CA CYS A 305 -7.24 -15.01 -22.33
C CYS A 305 -6.07 -14.62 -23.24
N ALA A 306 -6.38 -14.09 -24.43
CA ALA A 306 -5.37 -13.64 -25.40
C ALA A 306 -4.58 -12.39 -24.96
N ALA A 307 -5.02 -11.69 -23.91
CA ALA A 307 -4.25 -10.59 -23.32
C ALA A 307 -2.98 -11.08 -22.60
N CYS A 308 -3.00 -12.31 -22.06
CA CYS A 308 -1.85 -12.92 -21.37
C CYS A 308 -1.24 -14.09 -22.15
N HIS A 309 -2.05 -14.76 -22.97
CA HIS A 309 -1.67 -15.93 -23.75
C HIS A 309 -1.62 -15.61 -25.25
N THR A 310 -1.30 -16.61 -26.09
CA THR A 310 -1.26 -16.43 -27.54
C THR A 310 -2.66 -16.12 -28.11
N PRO A 311 -2.79 -15.46 -29.28
CA PRO A 311 -4.09 -15.14 -29.88
C PRO A 311 -5.02 -16.34 -30.08
N LYS A 312 -4.46 -17.55 -30.26
CA LYS A 312 -5.23 -18.80 -30.35
C LYS A 312 -6.10 -19.07 -29.12
N HIS A 313 -5.69 -18.57 -27.95
CA HIS A 313 -6.41 -18.74 -26.69
C HIS A 313 -7.73 -17.95 -26.62
N GLU A 314 -8.01 -17.04 -27.56
CA GLU A 314 -9.33 -16.39 -27.64
C GLU A 314 -10.45 -17.42 -27.89
N GLY A 315 -10.19 -18.45 -28.68
CA GLY A 315 -11.14 -19.54 -28.95
C GLY A 315 -11.35 -20.50 -27.78
N MET A 316 -10.41 -20.55 -26.83
CA MET A 316 -10.41 -21.51 -25.72
C MET A 316 -11.64 -21.35 -24.80
N ALA A 317 -12.06 -20.10 -24.57
CA ALA A 317 -13.24 -19.82 -23.76
C ALA A 317 -14.53 -20.40 -24.37
N LYS A 318 -14.63 -20.45 -25.70
CA LYS A 318 -15.76 -21.10 -26.39
C LYS A 318 -15.65 -22.62 -26.30
N GLU A 319 -14.47 -23.16 -26.59
CA GLU A 319 -14.20 -24.59 -26.53
C GLU A 319 -14.53 -25.19 -25.16
N TRP A 320 -14.07 -24.56 -24.08
CA TRP A 320 -14.38 -25.01 -22.71
C TRP A 320 -15.86 -24.99 -22.40
N LYS A 321 -16.60 -23.96 -22.86
CA LYS A 321 -18.06 -23.90 -22.67
C LYS A 321 -18.77 -25.03 -23.39
N ASP A 322 -18.37 -25.30 -24.64
CA ASP A 322 -18.96 -26.37 -25.44
C ASP A 322 -18.69 -27.74 -24.79
N LYS A 323 -17.42 -28.03 -24.44
CA LYS A 323 -17.04 -29.28 -23.76
C LYS A 323 -17.69 -29.46 -22.39
N THR A 324 -17.79 -28.40 -21.60
CA THR A 324 -18.43 -28.46 -20.27
C THR A 324 -19.93 -28.74 -20.43
N LYS A 325 -20.58 -28.12 -21.41
CA LYS A 325 -22.00 -28.36 -21.71
C LYS A 325 -22.22 -29.83 -22.10
N GLU A 326 -21.42 -30.37 -23.00
CA GLU A 326 -21.48 -31.78 -23.40
C GLU A 326 -21.27 -32.72 -22.21
N GLY A 327 -20.30 -32.43 -21.33
CA GLY A 327 -20.02 -33.22 -20.14
C GLY A 327 -21.16 -33.20 -19.11
N VAL A 328 -21.77 -32.03 -18.88
CA VAL A 328 -22.93 -31.89 -17.97
C VAL A 328 -24.14 -32.62 -18.53
N GLU A 329 -24.46 -32.44 -19.81
CA GLU A 329 -25.57 -33.14 -20.47
C GLU A 329 -25.36 -34.66 -20.47
N GLY A 330 -24.14 -35.13 -20.69
CA GLY A 330 -23.78 -36.55 -20.60
C GLY A 330 -23.92 -37.11 -19.18
N SER A 331 -23.53 -36.35 -18.16
CA SER A 331 -23.65 -36.73 -16.76
C SER A 331 -25.11 -36.76 -16.28
N GLN A 332 -25.94 -35.83 -16.74
CA GLN A 332 -27.37 -35.83 -16.44
C GLN A 332 -28.10 -37.01 -17.10
N ARG A 333 -27.70 -37.40 -18.32
CA ARG A 333 -28.25 -38.59 -19.01
C ARG A 333 -27.83 -39.90 -18.35
N SER A 334 -26.60 -39.99 -17.84
CA SER A 334 -26.12 -41.18 -17.12
C SER A 334 -26.63 -41.26 -15.69
N GLY A 335 -26.88 -40.13 -15.02
CA GLY A 335 -27.52 -40.06 -13.70
C GLY A 335 -29.04 -40.35 -13.73
N ALA A 336 -29.73 -40.06 -14.84
CA ALA A 336 -31.14 -40.42 -15.04
C ALA A 336 -31.36 -41.90 -15.40
N GLY A 337 -30.29 -42.69 -15.56
CA GLY A 337 -30.31 -44.10 -15.93
C GLY A 337 -29.75 -45.06 -14.87
N GLY A 338 -29.51 -44.59 -13.63
CA GLY A 338 -29.13 -45.46 -12.51
C GLY A 338 -30.37 -46.00 -11.78
N PRO A 339 -30.37 -47.29 -11.37
CA PRO A 339 -31.51 -47.99 -10.78
C PRO A 339 -32.02 -47.43 -9.44
#